data_AF-A0A559UUD5-F1
#
_entry.id   AF-A0A559UUD5-F1
#
_cell.length_a   1.000
_cell.length_b   1.000
_cell.length_c   1.000
_cell.angle_alpha   90.00
_cell.angle_beta   90.00
_cell.angle_gamma   90.00
#
_symmetry.space_group_name_H-M   'P 1'
#
loop_
_entity.id
_entity.type
_entity.pdbx_description
1 polymer ?
#
loop_
_entity_poly.entity_id
_entity_poly.type
_entity_poly.pdbx_seq_one_letter_code
_entity_poly.pdbx_strand_id
1 'polypeptide(L)'
;MVRWLHESYSKLSQPASAGGGTLAQWLMAQGRLLPVLDGLDEMHEDFQEEAFAELNREPGRPLVVAMRESAFREVTVDGSVLRAAAVVSLHPLEPTDVAAYLARAPVEWGTVLRRLCEDDQGARHLRGVLTNPLMAALAHRAYGPKGGGRNPAELLEDGRPSEVPAVETSCWTASYPPATRRARPGSSRARSPYGTARNRRRSDSLAWART
;
A
#
# COMPACT_ATOMS: atom_id res chain seq x y z
N MET A 1 16.09 14.27 -1.74
CA MET A 1 15.56 14.36 -0.35
C MET A 1 15.34 15.79 0.16
N VAL A 2 16.37 16.63 0.28
CA VAL A 2 16.23 18.00 0.86
C VAL A 2 15.21 18.86 0.11
N ARG A 3 15.22 18.81 -1.22
CA ARG A 3 14.24 19.50 -2.05
C ARG A 3 12.80 19.11 -1.73
N TRP A 4 12.51 17.82 -1.62
CA TRP A 4 11.18 17.32 -1.25
C TRP A 4 10.76 17.79 0.15
N LEU A 5 11.68 17.81 1.12
CA LEU A 5 11.41 18.33 2.46
C LEU A 5 11.05 19.82 2.43
N HIS A 6 11.69 20.61 1.58
CA HIS A 6 11.38 22.03 1.40
C HIS A 6 10.00 22.25 0.78
N GLU A 7 9.68 21.47 -0.26
CA GLU A 7 8.41 21.56 -0.98
C GLU A 7 7.23 21.08 -0.11
N SER A 8 7.42 20.01 0.65
CA SER A 8 6.37 19.38 1.46
C SER A 8 6.19 20.05 2.83
N TYR A 9 7.26 20.63 3.39
CA TYR A 9 7.28 21.23 4.73
C TYR A 9 8.01 22.57 4.72
N SER A 10 7.28 23.65 4.44
CA SER A 10 7.81 25.01 4.34
C SER A 10 8.53 25.53 5.60
N LYS A 11 8.28 24.94 6.77
CA LYS A 11 9.03 25.27 8.00
C LYS A 11 10.48 24.74 7.96
N LEU A 12 10.72 23.67 7.21
CA LEU A 12 12.05 23.04 7.10
C LEU A 12 12.96 23.73 6.08
N SER A 13 12.42 24.59 5.22
CA SER A 13 13.21 25.42 4.30
C SER A 13 13.73 26.72 4.95
N GLN A 14 13.29 27.03 6.18
CA GLN A 14 13.80 28.19 6.91
C GLN A 14 15.28 28.02 7.24
N PRO A 15 16.03 29.13 7.37
CA PRO A 15 17.44 29.07 7.78
C PRO A 15 17.60 28.34 9.12
N ALA A 16 18.61 27.46 9.20
CA ALA A 16 18.98 26.86 10.47
C ALA A 16 19.61 27.92 11.39
N SER A 17 19.30 27.88 12.68
CA SER A 17 19.91 28.76 13.69
C SER A 17 21.39 28.46 13.92
N ALA A 18 21.90 27.31 13.47
CA ALA A 18 23.30 26.93 13.49
C ALA A 18 23.69 26.16 12.20
N GLY A 19 24.93 26.33 11.73
CA GLY A 19 25.53 25.44 10.72
C GLY A 19 25.39 25.85 9.24
N GLY A 20 24.75 26.98 8.93
CA GLY A 20 24.55 27.43 7.54
C GLY A 20 23.57 26.55 6.76
N GLY A 21 22.79 27.16 5.86
CA GLY A 21 21.75 26.45 5.10
C GLY A 21 20.41 26.34 5.82
N THR A 22 19.58 25.43 5.37
CA THR A 22 18.20 25.26 5.82
C THR A 22 18.09 24.33 7.02
N LEU A 23 17.01 24.46 7.80
CA LEU A 23 16.70 23.59 8.93
C LEU A 23 16.64 22.11 8.51
N ALA A 24 16.11 21.80 7.32
CA ALA A 24 16.13 20.45 6.75
C ALA A 24 17.55 19.91 6.60
N GLN A 25 18.46 20.70 6.03
CA GLN A 25 19.86 20.29 5.84
C GLN A 25 20.54 20.07 7.19
N TRP A 26 20.32 20.98 8.14
CA TRP A 26 20.87 20.85 9.49
C TRP A 26 20.35 19.60 10.21
N LEU A 27 19.03 19.37 10.23
CA LEU A 27 18.43 18.20 10.88
C LEU A 27 18.92 16.88 10.26
N MET A 28 19.01 16.83 8.93
CA MET A 28 19.55 15.65 8.25
C MET A 28 21.04 15.43 8.59
N ALA A 29 21.86 16.49 8.60
CA ALA A 29 23.28 16.40 8.94
C ALA A 29 23.51 15.97 10.39
N GLN A 30 22.60 16.32 11.29
CA GLN A 30 22.64 15.92 12.71
C GLN A 30 21.99 14.54 12.99
N GLY A 31 21.57 13.80 11.96
CA GLY A 31 20.91 12.50 12.13
C GLY A 31 19.57 12.57 12.87
N ARG A 32 18.90 13.73 12.83
CA ARG A 32 17.61 13.97 13.51
C ARG A 32 16.39 13.63 12.65
N LEU A 33 16.61 13.23 11.41
CA LEU A 33 15.59 12.80 10.47
C LEU A 33 15.98 11.41 9.95
N LEU A 34 15.05 10.47 10.04
CA LEU A 34 15.15 9.13 9.46
C LEU A 34 14.09 9.02 8.34
N PRO A 35 14.47 9.18 7.07
CA PRO A 35 13.54 8.99 5.96
C PRO A 35 13.09 7.53 5.86
N VAL A 36 11.81 7.34 5.58
CA VAL A 36 11.23 6.04 5.24
C VAL A 36 10.69 6.14 3.82
N LEU A 37 11.26 5.36 2.90
CA LEU A 37 10.82 5.24 1.52
C LEU A 37 10.02 3.96 1.40
N ASP A 38 8.70 4.09 1.24
CA ASP A 38 7.80 2.96 1.09
C ASP A 38 7.42 2.77 -0.38
N GLY A 39 7.48 1.53 -0.87
CA GLY A 39 7.09 1.18 -2.23
C GLY A 39 8.08 1.60 -3.33
N LEU A 40 9.39 1.45 -3.10
CA LEU A 40 10.38 1.73 -4.15
C LEU A 40 10.16 0.87 -5.41
N ASP A 41 9.57 -0.32 -5.25
CA ASP A 41 9.17 -1.22 -6.34
C ASP A 41 7.92 -0.79 -7.11
N GLU A 42 7.21 0.25 -6.68
CA GLU A 42 6.06 0.80 -7.42
C GLU A 42 6.49 1.79 -8.52
N MET A 43 7.79 2.09 -8.60
CA MET A 43 8.38 2.94 -9.63
C MET A 43 8.58 2.16 -10.94
N HIS A 44 8.58 2.87 -12.07
CA HIS A 44 9.04 2.29 -13.34
C HIS A 44 10.52 1.91 -13.23
N GLU A 45 10.93 0.83 -13.90
CA GLU A 45 12.29 0.26 -13.85
C GLU A 45 13.39 1.30 -14.06
N ASP A 46 13.26 2.15 -15.09
CA ASP A 46 14.22 3.23 -15.39
C ASP A 46 14.44 4.19 -14.20
N PHE A 47 13.37 4.52 -13.46
CA PHE A 47 13.48 5.41 -12.30
C PHE A 47 13.97 4.68 -11.05
N GLN A 48 13.77 3.36 -10.99
CA GLN A 48 14.26 2.53 -9.90
C GLN A 48 15.79 2.48 -9.94
N GLU A 49 16.40 2.25 -11.11
CA GLU A 49 17.85 2.28 -11.27
C GLU A 49 18.46 3.63 -10.85
N GLU A 50 17.87 4.73 -11.31
CA GLU A 50 18.29 6.08 -10.93
C GLU A 50 18.19 6.28 -9.41
N ALA A 51 17.10 5.82 -8.77
CA ALA A 51 16.93 5.91 -7.33
C ALA A 51 18.01 5.12 -6.57
N PHE A 52 18.35 3.89 -6.99
CA PHE A 52 19.44 3.13 -6.38
C PHE A 52 20.79 3.82 -6.55
N ALA A 53 21.05 4.41 -7.72
CA ALA A 53 22.28 5.16 -7.98
C ALA A 53 22.38 6.42 -7.11
N GLU A 54 21.28 7.15 -6.89
CA GLU A 54 21.21 8.29 -5.97
C GLU A 54 21.45 7.87 -4.52
N LEU A 55 20.79 6.79 -4.06
CA LEU A 55 20.95 6.28 -2.69
C LEU A 55 22.40 5.84 -2.41
N ASN A 56 23.07 5.27 -3.41
CA ASN A 56 24.47 4.86 -3.31
C ASN A 56 25.48 6.01 -3.34
N ARG A 57 25.09 7.22 -3.76
CA ARG A 57 25.99 8.39 -3.82
C ARG A 57 26.24 9.04 -2.46
N GLU A 58 25.36 8.81 -1.49
CA GLU A 58 25.50 9.33 -0.13
C GLU A 58 25.50 8.20 0.90
N PRO A 59 26.50 7.29 0.86
CA PRO A 59 26.59 6.18 1.80
C PRO A 59 26.73 6.72 3.23
N GLY A 60 25.95 6.17 4.17
CA GLY A 60 26.02 6.49 5.60
C GLY A 60 24.94 7.41 6.14
N ARG A 61 23.99 7.88 5.31
CA ARG A 61 22.77 8.54 5.81
C ARG A 61 21.76 7.47 6.26
N PRO A 62 21.29 7.49 7.52
CA PRO A 62 20.26 6.56 7.96
C PRO A 62 18.99 6.74 7.12
N LEU A 63 18.49 5.65 6.53
CA LEU A 63 17.20 5.62 5.84
C LEU A 63 16.62 4.20 5.92
N VAL A 64 15.31 4.09 5.81
CA VAL A 64 14.60 2.81 5.70
C VAL A 64 13.95 2.76 4.32
N VAL A 65 14.19 1.68 3.57
CA VAL A 65 13.45 1.38 2.33
C VAL A 65 12.58 0.17 2.61
N ALA A 66 11.29 0.28 2.27
CA ALA A 66 10.40 -0.85 2.16
C ALA A 66 10.14 -1.14 0.69
N MET A 67 10.30 -2.41 0.32
CA MET A 67 10.04 -2.90 -1.03
C MET A 67 9.71 -4.39 -0.98
N ARG A 68 9.05 -4.89 -2.01
CA ARG A 68 8.80 -6.33 -2.15
C ARG A 68 10.10 -7.12 -2.31
N GLU A 69 10.14 -8.31 -1.71
CA GLU A 69 11.31 -9.20 -1.79
C GLU A 69 11.61 -9.66 -3.23
N SER A 70 10.58 -9.91 -4.04
CA SER A 70 10.75 -10.29 -5.46
C SER A 70 11.42 -9.17 -6.26
N ALA A 71 10.93 -7.93 -6.12
CA ALA A 71 11.52 -6.77 -6.78
C ALA A 71 12.95 -6.49 -6.30
N PHE A 72 13.23 -6.69 -5.01
CA PHE A 72 14.59 -6.56 -4.50
C PHE A 72 15.52 -7.58 -5.16
N ARG A 73 15.09 -8.85 -5.27
CA ARG A 73 15.88 -9.90 -5.94
C ARG A 73 16.16 -9.54 -7.41
N GLU A 74 15.16 -9.10 -8.16
CA GLU A 74 15.31 -8.71 -9.57
C GLU A 74 16.39 -7.64 -9.75
N VAL A 75 16.28 -6.52 -9.02
CA VAL A 75 17.23 -5.41 -9.12
C VAL A 75 18.65 -5.81 -8.66
N THR A 76 18.78 -6.72 -7.69
CA THR A 76 20.10 -7.22 -7.26
C THR A 76 20.75 -8.16 -8.28
N VAL A 77 19.97 -8.91 -9.07
CA VAL A 77 20.48 -9.76 -10.16
C VAL A 77 21.09 -8.89 -11.25
N ASP A 78 20.49 -7.74 -11.53
CA ASP A 78 20.97 -6.76 -12.51
C ASP A 78 22.16 -5.92 -12.00
N GLY A 79 22.66 -6.23 -10.79
CA GLY A 79 23.87 -5.63 -10.21
C GLY A 79 23.62 -4.31 -9.45
N SER A 80 22.37 -3.86 -9.38
CA SER A 80 21.97 -2.67 -8.62
C SER A 80 21.80 -3.03 -7.14
N VAL A 81 22.90 -2.95 -6.39
CA VAL A 81 22.92 -3.22 -4.93
C VAL A 81 23.07 -1.94 -4.12
N LEU A 82 22.33 -1.84 -3.01
CA LEU A 82 22.57 -0.79 -2.00
C LEU A 82 23.83 -1.14 -1.20
N ARG A 83 24.90 -0.35 -1.39
CA ARG A 83 26.25 -0.66 -0.88
C ARG A 83 26.39 -0.66 0.64
N ALA A 84 25.47 0.01 1.35
CA ALA A 84 25.51 0.19 2.80
C ALA A 84 24.16 -0.09 3.46
N ALA A 85 23.43 -1.11 2.98
CA ALA A 85 22.13 -1.50 3.52
C ALA A 85 22.21 -2.78 4.35
N ALA A 86 21.56 -2.77 5.52
CA ALA A 86 21.16 -4.00 6.21
C ALA A 86 19.79 -4.41 5.66
N VAL A 87 19.67 -5.65 5.20
CA VAL A 87 18.41 -6.19 4.67
C VAL A 87 17.65 -6.91 5.78
N VAL A 88 16.38 -6.56 5.96
CA VAL A 88 15.47 -7.21 6.92
C VAL A 88 14.28 -7.76 6.14
N SER A 89 14.05 -9.06 6.25
CA SER A 89 12.89 -9.72 5.65
C SER A 89 11.80 -9.92 6.69
N LEU A 90 10.58 -9.48 6.37
CA LEU A 90 9.41 -9.76 7.18
C LEU A 90 8.95 -11.20 6.94
N HIS A 91 8.81 -11.96 8.02
CA HIS A 91 8.29 -13.32 7.98
C HIS A 91 6.76 -13.31 8.11
N PRO A 92 6.06 -14.35 7.64
CA PRO A 92 4.67 -14.57 7.99
C PRO A 92 4.47 -14.53 9.51
N LEU A 93 3.29 -14.08 9.96
CA LEU A 93 2.96 -14.05 11.39
C LEU A 93 2.93 -15.47 11.96
N GLU A 94 3.44 -15.62 13.17
CA GLU A 94 3.26 -16.86 13.91
C GLU A 94 1.79 -17.00 14.36
N PRO A 95 1.24 -18.22 14.46
CA PRO A 95 -0.15 -18.44 14.90
C PRO A 95 -0.44 -17.81 16.27
N THR A 96 0.55 -17.76 17.15
CA THR A 96 0.45 -17.11 18.46
C THR A 96 0.27 -15.61 18.35
N ASP A 97 0.95 -14.96 17.40
CA ASP A 97 0.83 -13.52 17.14
C ASP A 97 -0.53 -13.19 16.51
N VAL A 98 -0.99 -14.03 15.57
CA VAL A 98 -2.34 -13.95 15.00
C VAL A 98 -3.38 -14.07 16.12
N ALA A 99 -3.23 -15.05 17.01
CA ALA A 99 -4.16 -15.27 18.11
C ALA A 99 -4.20 -14.08 19.08
N ALA A 100 -3.03 -13.56 19.46
CA ALA A 100 -2.92 -12.37 20.30
C ALA A 100 -3.55 -11.14 19.64
N TYR A 101 -3.37 -10.97 18.32
CA TYR A 101 -3.96 -9.87 17.57
C TYR A 101 -5.50 -9.97 17.50
N LEU A 102 -6.03 -11.14 17.13
CA LEU A 102 -7.49 -11.37 17.00
C LEU A 102 -8.22 -11.23 18.34
N ALA A 103 -7.61 -11.69 19.44
CA ALA A 103 -8.15 -11.58 20.79
C ALA A 103 -8.34 -10.12 21.28
N ARG A 104 -7.79 -9.12 20.58
CA ARG A 104 -8.03 -7.70 20.90
C ARG A 104 -9.45 -7.24 20.58
N ALA A 105 -10.17 -7.95 19.72
CA ALA A 105 -11.59 -7.69 19.49
C ALA A 105 -12.42 -8.36 20.61
N PRO A 106 -13.42 -7.68 21.20
CA PRO A 106 -14.32 -8.29 22.19
C PRO A 106 -15.38 -9.16 21.49
N VAL A 107 -14.93 -10.19 20.78
CA VAL A 107 -15.75 -11.17 20.07
C VAL A 107 -15.19 -12.58 20.30
N GLU A 108 -16.06 -13.59 20.20
CA GLU A 108 -15.75 -14.97 20.56
C GLU A 108 -14.87 -15.68 19.51
N TRP A 109 -13.58 -15.37 19.48
CA TRP A 109 -12.59 -16.04 18.63
C TRP A 109 -12.15 -17.42 19.16
N GLY A 110 -12.57 -17.81 20.36
CA GLY A 110 -12.00 -18.94 21.11
C GLY A 110 -11.87 -20.25 20.33
N THR A 111 -12.91 -20.64 19.59
CA THR A 111 -12.90 -21.86 18.76
C THR A 111 -11.89 -21.78 17.61
N VAL A 112 -11.80 -20.62 16.95
CA VAL A 112 -10.87 -20.37 15.84
C VAL A 112 -9.44 -20.39 16.36
N LEU A 113 -9.15 -19.65 17.43
CA LEU A 113 -7.79 -19.57 17.99
C LEU A 113 -7.29 -20.93 18.48
N ARG A 114 -8.15 -21.69 19.15
CA ARG A 114 -7.81 -23.03 19.62
C ARG A 114 -7.39 -23.92 18.44
N ARG A 115 -8.18 -23.98 17.37
CA ARG A 115 -7.87 -24.82 16.20
C ARG A 115 -6.64 -24.34 15.42
N LEU A 116 -6.41 -23.04 15.35
CA LEU A 116 -5.19 -22.48 14.73
C LEU A 116 -3.93 -22.88 15.50
N CYS A 117 -3.99 -22.88 16.84
CA CYS A 117 -2.86 -23.25 17.69
C CYS A 117 -2.61 -24.76 17.77
N GLU A 118 -3.65 -25.60 17.68
CA GLU A 118 -3.56 -27.06 17.77
C GLU A 118 -3.07 -27.75 16.47
N ASP A 119 -2.78 -26.97 15.42
CA ASP A 119 -2.43 -27.48 14.06
C ASP A 119 -3.47 -28.46 13.50
N ASP A 120 -4.75 -28.17 13.74
CA ASP A 120 -5.88 -28.97 13.26
C ASP A 120 -5.94 -28.96 11.72
N GLN A 121 -6.12 -30.14 11.10
CA GLN A 121 -6.16 -30.25 9.63
C GLN A 121 -7.27 -29.40 9.01
N GLY A 122 -8.41 -29.25 9.68
CA GLY A 122 -9.53 -28.41 9.23
C GLY A 122 -9.23 -26.91 9.30
N ALA A 123 -8.24 -26.49 10.08
CA ALA A 123 -7.81 -25.09 10.20
C ALA A 123 -6.56 -24.75 9.38
N ARG A 124 -5.91 -25.74 8.74
CA ARG A 124 -4.65 -25.55 8.01
C ARG A 124 -4.74 -24.47 6.92
N HIS A 125 -5.83 -24.44 6.16
CA HIS A 125 -6.04 -23.41 5.14
C HIS A 125 -6.14 -22.02 5.77
N LEU A 126 -7.00 -21.89 6.78
CA LEU A 126 -7.21 -20.63 7.49
C LEU A 126 -5.91 -20.13 8.15
N ARG A 127 -5.09 -21.04 8.69
CA ARG A 127 -3.76 -20.72 9.24
C ARG A 127 -2.86 -20.10 8.17
N GLY A 128 -2.76 -20.70 6.99
CA GLY A 128 -1.95 -20.17 5.88
C GLY A 128 -2.42 -18.79 5.38
N VAL A 129 -3.72 -18.50 5.48
CA VAL A 129 -4.26 -17.18 5.14
C VAL A 129 -3.97 -16.16 6.24
N LEU A 130 -4.27 -16.48 7.50
CA LEU A 130 -4.16 -15.54 8.61
C LEU A 130 -2.71 -15.25 9.04
N THR A 131 -1.74 -16.06 8.62
CA THR A 131 -0.32 -15.71 8.78
C THR A 131 0.07 -14.47 7.96
N ASN A 132 -0.75 -14.04 6.99
CA ASN A 132 -0.59 -12.75 6.33
C ASN A 132 -1.18 -11.62 7.22
N PRO A 133 -0.37 -10.61 7.63
CA PRO A 133 -0.85 -9.50 8.46
C PRO A 133 -2.08 -8.77 7.92
N LEU A 134 -2.18 -8.57 6.60
CA LEU A 134 -3.33 -7.94 5.97
C LEU A 134 -4.59 -8.79 6.19
N MET A 135 -4.47 -10.09 6.05
CA MET A 135 -5.59 -11.02 6.22
C MET A 135 -6.05 -11.11 7.68
N ALA A 136 -5.12 -11.15 8.63
CA ALA A 136 -5.46 -11.06 10.05
C ALA A 136 -6.19 -9.74 10.37
N ALA A 137 -5.73 -8.62 9.82
CA ALA A 137 -6.36 -7.31 10.02
C ALA A 137 -7.76 -7.22 9.42
N LEU A 138 -7.97 -7.77 8.22
CA LEU A 138 -9.28 -7.80 7.60
C LEU A 138 -10.24 -8.75 8.33
N ALA A 139 -9.78 -9.91 8.81
CA ALA A 139 -10.56 -10.82 9.63
C ALA A 139 -10.98 -10.15 10.95
N HIS A 140 -10.03 -9.50 11.64
CA HIS A 140 -10.32 -8.70 12.85
C HIS A 140 -11.40 -7.65 12.60
N ARG A 141 -11.32 -6.95 11.46
CA ARG A 141 -12.29 -5.91 11.09
C ARG A 141 -13.65 -6.47 10.71
N ALA A 142 -13.69 -7.56 9.94
CA ALA A 142 -14.90 -8.19 9.44
C ALA A 142 -15.72 -8.85 10.55
N TYR A 143 -15.04 -9.44 11.54
CA TYR A 143 -15.67 -10.18 12.64
C TYR A 143 -15.68 -9.40 13.96
N GLY A 144 -14.98 -8.26 14.04
CA GLY A 144 -14.95 -7.42 15.23
C GLY A 144 -16.29 -6.68 15.48
N PRO A 145 -16.34 -5.79 16.49
CA PRO A 145 -17.58 -5.16 16.95
C PRO A 145 -18.35 -4.38 15.88
N LYS A 146 -17.65 -3.88 14.86
CA LYS A 146 -18.24 -3.12 13.74
C LYS A 146 -18.67 -4.01 12.57
N GLY A 147 -18.40 -5.31 12.64
CA GLY A 147 -18.61 -6.31 11.59
C GLY A 147 -20.03 -6.90 11.52
N GLY A 148 -21.00 -6.30 12.21
CA GLY A 148 -22.40 -6.73 12.12
C GLY A 148 -22.74 -8.03 12.86
N GLY A 149 -21.91 -8.44 13.83
CA GLY A 149 -22.20 -9.58 14.72
C GLY A 149 -21.98 -10.96 14.11
N ARG A 150 -21.17 -11.06 13.05
CA ARG A 150 -20.78 -12.34 12.44
C ARG A 150 -19.97 -13.18 13.41
N ASN A 151 -20.23 -14.48 13.45
CA ASN A 151 -19.53 -15.41 14.33
C ASN A 151 -18.19 -15.82 13.68
N PRO A 152 -17.01 -15.61 14.29
CA PRO A 152 -15.74 -16.05 13.70
C PRO A 152 -15.67 -17.55 13.30
N ALA A 153 -16.48 -18.41 13.92
CA ALA A 153 -16.50 -19.83 13.64
C ALA A 153 -16.91 -20.20 12.19
N GLU A 154 -17.62 -19.34 11.44
CA GLU A 154 -17.93 -19.59 10.01
C GLU A 154 -16.65 -19.78 9.18
N LEU A 155 -15.52 -19.15 9.56
CA LEU A 155 -14.23 -19.33 8.89
C LEU A 155 -13.68 -20.77 8.95
N LEU A 156 -14.20 -21.60 9.87
CA LEU A 156 -13.84 -23.01 10.01
C LEU A 156 -14.83 -23.95 9.31
N GLU A 157 -16.08 -23.50 9.10
CA GLU A 157 -17.17 -24.31 8.53
C GLU A 157 -17.18 -24.30 7.01
N ASP A 158 -16.60 -23.27 6.40
CA ASP A 158 -16.43 -23.12 4.96
C ASP A 158 -15.39 -24.09 4.35
N GLY A 159 -15.33 -25.34 4.83
CA GLY A 159 -14.44 -26.45 4.44
C GLY A 159 -14.53 -26.91 2.97
N ARG A 160 -15.02 -26.08 2.06
CA ARG A 160 -14.50 -26.06 0.70
C ARG A 160 -13.07 -25.53 0.79
N PRO A 161 -12.16 -25.82 -0.14
CA PRO A 161 -11.05 -24.90 -0.35
C PRO A 161 -11.72 -23.58 -0.73
N SER A 162 -12.02 -22.74 0.25
CA SER A 162 -12.13 -21.32 0.01
C SER A 162 -10.75 -21.01 -0.53
N GLU A 163 -10.60 -20.98 -1.85
CA GLU A 163 -9.34 -20.57 -2.44
C GLU A 163 -8.94 -19.28 -1.73
N VAL A 164 -7.65 -19.02 -1.52
CA VAL A 164 -7.16 -17.77 -0.92
C VAL A 164 -7.98 -16.53 -1.39
N PRO A 165 -8.39 -16.42 -2.68
CA PRO A 165 -9.33 -15.42 -3.17
C PRO A 165 -10.69 -15.32 -2.47
N ALA A 166 -11.30 -16.39 -1.97
CA ALA A 166 -12.63 -16.39 -1.34
C ALA A 166 -12.60 -15.87 0.11
N VAL A 167 -11.59 -16.26 0.91
CA VAL A 167 -11.37 -15.66 2.25
C VAL A 167 -10.92 -14.21 2.09
N GLU A 168 -10.02 -13.92 1.15
CA GLU A 168 -9.62 -12.56 0.76
C GLU A 168 -10.82 -11.71 0.35
N THR A 169 -11.65 -12.21 -0.56
CA THR A 169 -12.83 -11.51 -1.07
C THR A 169 -13.87 -11.32 0.03
N SER A 170 -14.11 -12.31 0.89
CA SER A 170 -15.03 -12.19 2.03
C SER A 170 -14.55 -11.12 3.02
N CYS A 171 -13.26 -11.16 3.38
CA CYS A 171 -12.60 -10.20 4.25
C CYS A 171 -12.59 -8.77 3.66
N TRP A 172 -12.31 -8.65 2.36
CA TRP A 172 -12.32 -7.39 1.62
C TRP A 172 -13.74 -6.80 1.54
N THR A 173 -14.72 -7.61 1.16
CA THR A 173 -16.13 -7.21 1.02
C THR A 173 -16.73 -6.80 2.36
N ALA A 174 -16.42 -7.53 3.44
CA ALA A 174 -16.87 -7.20 4.79
C ALA A 174 -16.17 -5.93 5.34
N SER A 175 -14.89 -5.71 5.01
CA SER A 175 -14.15 -4.52 5.47
C SER A 175 -14.54 -3.24 4.72
N TYR A 176 -14.99 -3.38 3.47
CA TYR A 176 -15.43 -2.32 2.57
C TYR A 176 -16.78 -2.68 1.95
N PRO A 177 -17.90 -2.60 2.70
CA PRO A 177 -19.22 -2.78 2.11
C PRO A 177 -19.45 -1.74 0.99
N PRO A 178 -20.26 -2.04 -0.05
CA PRO A 178 -20.42 -1.20 -1.25
C PRO A 178 -20.89 0.25 -1.06
N ALA A 179 -21.03 0.74 0.16
CA ALA A 179 -21.53 2.07 0.50
C ALA A 179 -20.45 3.14 0.75
N THR A 180 -19.15 2.84 0.70
CA THR A 180 -18.09 3.86 0.87
C THR A 180 -17.72 4.58 -0.42
N ARG A 181 -18.30 4.22 -1.56
CA ARG A 181 -18.25 5.05 -2.77
C ARG A 181 -19.22 6.22 -2.58
N ARG A 182 -18.81 7.22 -1.79
CA ARG A 182 -19.51 8.50 -1.67
C ARG A 182 -19.61 9.06 -3.09
N ALA A 183 -20.79 8.95 -3.70
CA ALA A 183 -21.09 9.61 -4.95
C ALA A 183 -20.75 11.09 -4.75
N ARG A 184 -19.81 11.60 -5.55
CA ARG A 184 -19.56 13.04 -5.61
C ARG A 184 -20.90 13.71 -5.90
N PRO A 185 -21.44 14.56 -5.00
CA PRO A 185 -22.57 15.38 -5.36
C PRO A 185 -22.05 16.45 -6.31
N GLY A 186 -22.47 16.41 -7.58
CA GLY A 186 -22.26 17.51 -8.51
C GLY A 186 -21.76 17.10 -9.90
N SER A 187 -22.62 16.48 -10.69
CA SER A 187 -22.72 16.82 -12.12
C SER A 187 -24.11 16.44 -12.63
N SER A 188 -25.13 17.08 -12.07
CA SER A 188 -26.41 17.21 -12.77
C SER A 188 -26.13 17.98 -14.06
N ARG A 189 -26.07 17.25 -15.18
CA ARG A 189 -26.15 17.80 -16.54
C ARG A 189 -27.47 18.57 -16.64
N ALA A 190 -27.41 19.87 -16.34
CA ALA A 190 -28.47 20.79 -16.71
C ALA A 190 -28.48 20.88 -18.24
N ARG A 191 -29.55 20.35 -18.84
CA ARG A 191 -29.93 20.67 -20.23
C ARG A 191 -30.18 22.18 -20.27
N SER A 192 -29.37 22.93 -21.03
CA SER A 192 -29.69 24.31 -21.38
C SER A 192 -30.55 24.32 -22.65
N PRO A 193 -31.75 24.94 -22.63
CA PRO A 193 -32.70 24.93 -23.75
C PRO A 193 -32.75 26.28 -24.50
N TYR A 194 -31.64 26.84 -24.96
CA TYR A 194 -31.59 27.94 -25.94
C TYR A 194 -30.17 27.91 -26.56
N GLY A 195 -29.88 28.09 -27.85
CA GLY A 195 -30.63 28.48 -29.02
C GLY A 195 -29.64 28.46 -30.20
N THR A 196 -30.18 28.25 -31.39
CA THR A 196 -29.53 28.07 -32.69
C THR A 196 -28.57 29.18 -33.11
N ALA A 197 -27.43 28.81 -33.71
CA ALA A 197 -26.82 29.57 -34.80
C ALA A 197 -26.19 28.62 -35.82
N ARG A 198 -26.88 28.50 -36.96
CA ARG A 198 -26.36 27.91 -38.20
C ARG A 198 -25.13 28.70 -38.64
N ASN A 199 -24.05 28.02 -39.02
CA ASN A 199 -23.27 28.49 -40.17
C ASN A 199 -22.78 27.31 -41.01
N ARG A 200 -23.40 27.17 -42.19
CA ARG A 200 -22.94 26.33 -43.29
C ARG A 200 -21.69 26.98 -43.86
N ARG A 201 -20.59 26.25 -44.00
CA ARG A 201 -19.81 26.27 -45.25
C ARG A 201 -19.37 24.85 -45.59
N ARG A 202 -19.71 24.50 -46.83
CA ARG A 202 -19.47 23.23 -47.51
C ARG A 202 -17.97 22.99 -47.70
N SER A 203 -17.66 21.70 -47.65
CA SER A 203 -16.59 21.04 -48.38
C SER A 203 -16.54 21.45 -49.85
N ASP A 204 -15.33 21.59 -50.39
CA ASP A 204 -14.84 20.84 -51.56
C ASP A 204 -13.51 21.45 -51.98
N SER A 205 -12.50 20.58 -52.20
CA SER A 205 -11.58 20.59 -53.35
C SER A 205 -10.11 20.26 -53.03
N LEU A 206 -9.68 19.13 -53.63
CA LEU A 206 -8.37 18.84 -54.24
C LEU A 206 -7.23 18.38 -53.29
N ALA A 207 -6.80 17.11 -53.27
CA ALA A 207 -6.22 16.26 -54.32
C ALA A 207 -4.71 16.55 -54.60
N TRP A 208 -3.86 15.68 -54.03
CA TRP A 208 -2.53 15.18 -54.43
C TRP A 208 -1.53 16.05 -55.23
N ALA A 209 -0.25 16.09 -54.80
CA ALA A 209 0.93 15.64 -55.58
C ALA A 209 2.27 15.89 -54.86
N ARG A 210 3.03 14.79 -54.70
CA ARG A 210 4.49 14.60 -54.84
C ARG A 210 5.42 15.82 -54.83
N THR A 211 6.47 15.78 -54.01
CA THR A 211 7.85 15.47 -54.43
C THR A 211 8.56 14.82 -53.25
#